data_AF-A0A9E1UD03-F1
#
_entry.id   AF-A0A9E1UD03-F1
#
_cell.length_a   1.000
_cell.length_b   1.000
_cell.length_c   1.000
_cell.angle_alpha   90.00
_cell.angle_beta   90.00
_cell.angle_gamma   90.00
#
_symmetry.space_group_name_H-M   'P 1'
#
loop_
_entity.id
_entity.type
_entity.pdbx_description
1 polymer ?
#
loop_
_entity_poly.entity_id
_entity_poly.type
_entity_poly.pdbx_seq_one_letter_code
_entity_poly.pdbx_strand_id
1 'polypeptide(L)'
;MQPGDPKGKYDPRPPKDRRVAGEDTADSGKARRLTRSSSRPVAGGGGVMGRITGRNEMDRAKAKRYEPYSYESNSTQIRWVVVALTAWVVVALVLAWQDRATASYLGDLQNQGIASVPPTQQSTLRDVDKILEFAAIEGVDCTTQEQIIALTPECSSLMDVQDKYTSVKDTGAMLFVLLMAVFLANMFAFGAFTHRSSRNLLTLKSDKQGFSPEKSVMWFFVPVLNLIKPWQVFRELFRGSDPDVTTSNQVEWKTKGKVPVIVNVWAAIFVAVFLFNPRTIGMYWYSVRETLDDVVIAHQRLVIADLLLAVLGVAAIFVALELHKRQEACHAKVGDITVTPPAPVDPLEEALKEGIRRKDLENERSRSKRRGSGK
;
A
#
# COMPACT_ATOMS: atom_id res chain seq x y z
N MET A 1 7.85 -13.73 76.43
CA MET A 1 7.74 -14.87 75.51
C MET A 1 6.46 -14.66 74.68
N GLN A 2 6.61 -14.43 73.38
CA GLN A 2 5.54 -14.47 72.36
C GLN A 2 4.97 -15.91 72.23
N PRO A 3 3.77 -16.18 71.66
CA PRO A 3 3.34 -15.82 70.28
C PRO A 3 1.86 -15.38 70.16
N GLY A 4 1.26 -14.92 69.07
CA GLY A 4 1.63 -14.68 67.67
C GLY A 4 0.38 -14.24 66.87
N ASP A 5 0.62 -13.44 65.81
CA ASP A 5 -0.14 -13.26 64.55
C ASP A 5 -1.54 -12.56 64.52
N PRO A 6 -1.71 -11.53 63.66
CA PRO A 6 -2.99 -11.32 62.98
C PRO A 6 -2.86 -11.23 61.44
N LYS A 7 -3.65 -12.08 60.77
CA LYS A 7 -3.94 -12.04 59.34
C LYS A 7 -4.56 -10.70 58.92
N GLY A 8 -3.92 -9.99 58.00
CA GLY A 8 -4.50 -8.84 57.30
C GLY A 8 -5.58 -9.24 56.29
N LYS A 9 -6.75 -8.61 56.36
CA LYS A 9 -7.86 -8.76 55.38
C LYS A 9 -7.48 -8.12 54.03
N TYR A 10 -7.55 -8.89 52.95
CA TYR A 10 -7.38 -8.40 51.58
C TYR A 10 -8.70 -7.76 51.07
N ASP A 11 -8.65 -6.49 50.63
CA ASP A 11 -9.78 -5.79 49.99
C ASP A 11 -9.64 -5.89 48.45
N PRO A 12 -10.58 -6.56 47.75
CA PRO A 12 -10.47 -6.88 46.32
C PRO A 12 -10.82 -5.73 45.37
N ARG A 13 -11.01 -4.49 45.86
CA ARG A 13 -11.35 -3.34 45.01
C ARG A 13 -10.14 -2.67 44.36
N PRO A 14 -10.29 -2.08 43.14
CA PRO A 14 -9.22 -1.35 42.47
C PRO A 14 -8.72 -0.17 43.33
N PRO A 15 -7.43 0.23 43.22
CA PRO A 15 -6.81 1.22 44.12
C PRO A 15 -7.53 2.58 44.22
N LYS A 16 -8.33 2.94 43.21
CA LYS A 16 -9.03 4.23 43.13
C LYS A 16 -10.32 4.30 43.95
N ASP A 17 -10.87 3.15 44.34
CA ASP A 17 -12.15 3.06 45.08
C ASP A 17 -11.96 2.68 46.55
N ARG A 18 -10.70 2.65 47.01
CA ARG A 18 -10.38 2.31 48.40
C ARG A 18 -10.64 3.55 49.26
N ARG A 19 -11.59 3.46 50.20
CA ARG A 19 -11.86 4.56 51.13
C ARG A 19 -10.63 4.81 52.00
N VAL A 20 -10.14 6.05 52.01
CA VAL A 20 -9.15 6.52 52.99
C VAL A 20 -9.89 6.74 54.30
N ALA A 21 -9.36 6.22 55.41
CA ALA A 21 -9.94 6.42 56.72
C ALA A 21 -9.71 7.89 57.15
N GLY A 22 -10.79 8.62 57.41
CA GLY A 22 -10.74 9.97 57.98
C GLY A 22 -11.44 11.03 57.14
N GLU A 23 -12.73 10.87 56.88
CA GLU A 23 -13.61 11.99 56.49
C GLU A 23 -15.04 11.67 56.90
N ASP A 24 -15.33 11.91 58.17
CA ASP A 24 -16.70 12.08 58.66
C ASP A 24 -17.01 13.58 58.66
N THR A 25 -18.10 13.99 58.02
CA THR A 25 -19.14 14.81 58.67
C THR A 25 -20.39 14.91 57.80
N ALA A 26 -21.52 14.93 58.51
CA ALA A 26 -22.90 14.82 58.08
C ALA A 26 -23.36 15.79 56.98
N ASP A 27 -24.27 15.34 56.10
CA ASP A 27 -25.64 15.90 56.12
C ASP A 27 -26.66 14.92 55.53
N SER A 28 -27.85 15.04 56.09
CA SER A 28 -29.06 14.25 56.04
C SER A 28 -29.88 14.40 54.76
N GLY A 29 -30.76 13.42 54.51
CA GLY A 29 -32.09 13.74 53.94
C GLY A 29 -32.48 13.11 52.60
N LYS A 30 -33.37 12.12 52.71
CA LYS A 30 -34.48 11.80 51.78
C LYS A 30 -34.14 11.29 50.37
N ALA A 31 -34.27 9.97 50.26
CA ALA A 31 -34.56 9.26 49.03
C ALA A 31 -35.84 9.77 48.36
N ARG A 32 -35.73 10.26 47.12
CA ARG A 32 -36.84 10.27 46.15
C ARG A 32 -36.33 9.79 44.80
N ARG A 33 -36.90 8.67 44.38
CA ARG A 33 -36.66 7.93 43.15
C ARG A 33 -37.16 8.77 41.97
N LEU A 34 -36.25 9.22 41.10
CA LEU A 34 -36.57 9.68 39.75
C LEU A 34 -35.55 9.05 38.80
N THR A 35 -35.98 7.97 38.13
CA THR A 35 -35.32 7.38 36.97
C THR A 35 -35.26 8.42 35.87
N ARG A 36 -34.10 9.06 35.71
CA ARG A 36 -33.76 9.81 34.50
C ARG A 36 -32.59 9.08 33.87
N SER A 37 -32.88 8.39 32.77
CA SER A 37 -31.87 7.82 31.86
C SER A 37 -31.08 8.97 31.25
N SER A 38 -30.03 9.41 31.93
CA SER A 38 -28.97 10.20 31.31
C SER A 38 -27.91 9.23 30.83
N SER A 39 -27.82 9.12 29.50
CA SER A 39 -26.60 8.78 28.79
C SER A 39 -25.43 9.54 29.42
N ARG A 40 -24.60 8.84 30.20
CA ARG A 40 -23.36 9.40 30.73
C ARG A 40 -22.40 9.62 29.56
N PRO A 41 -21.86 10.83 29.37
CA PRO A 41 -20.76 11.01 28.44
C PRO A 41 -19.55 10.24 28.99
N VAL A 42 -18.83 9.57 28.10
CA VAL A 42 -17.59 8.85 28.41
C VAL A 42 -16.58 9.88 28.95
N ALA A 43 -16.46 9.96 30.27
CA ALA A 43 -15.45 10.74 30.95
C ALA A 43 -14.14 9.94 30.90
N GLY A 44 -13.27 10.30 29.96
CA GLY A 44 -11.96 9.66 29.78
C GLY A 44 -10.97 10.54 29.02
N GLY A 45 -10.35 11.48 29.72
CA GLY A 45 -8.94 11.81 29.49
C GLY A 45 -8.58 12.75 28.34
N GLY A 46 -9.13 13.96 28.33
CA GLY A 46 -8.56 15.10 27.59
C GLY A 46 -7.27 15.63 28.21
N GLY A 47 -6.26 14.78 28.43
CA GLY A 47 -4.95 15.18 28.94
C GLY A 47 -4.05 15.75 27.84
N VAL A 48 -3.17 16.69 28.18
CA VAL A 48 -2.14 17.28 27.29
C VAL A 48 -1.35 16.19 26.54
N MET A 49 -1.04 15.09 27.22
CA MET A 49 -0.36 13.92 26.62
C MET A 49 -1.18 13.23 25.51
N GLY A 50 -2.51 13.22 25.60
CA GLY A 50 -3.39 12.66 24.56
C GLY A 50 -3.51 13.54 23.31
N ARG A 51 -3.25 14.85 23.45
CA ARG A 51 -3.14 15.80 22.32
C ARG A 51 -1.76 15.73 21.67
N ILE A 52 -0.68 15.62 22.45
CA ILE A 52 0.69 15.52 21.94
C ILE A 52 0.92 14.18 21.22
N THR A 53 0.34 13.09 21.72
CA THR A 53 0.48 11.76 21.09
C THR A 53 -0.46 11.52 19.91
N GLY A 54 -1.36 12.47 19.60
CA GLY A 54 -2.37 12.31 18.55
C GLY A 54 -3.42 11.21 18.81
N ARG A 55 -3.39 10.56 19.98
CA ARG A 55 -4.30 9.43 20.30
C ARG A 55 -5.77 9.86 20.27
N ASN A 56 -6.09 11.06 20.73
CA ASN A 56 -7.44 11.59 20.69
C ASN A 56 -7.93 11.86 19.26
N GLU A 57 -7.03 12.28 18.36
CA GLU A 57 -7.36 12.47 16.93
C GLU A 57 -7.56 11.14 16.22
N MET A 58 -6.71 10.15 16.55
CA MET A 58 -6.84 8.79 16.04
C MET A 58 -8.16 8.15 16.50
N ASP A 59 -8.57 8.34 17.76
CA ASP A 59 -9.83 7.78 18.27
C ASP A 59 -11.04 8.52 17.70
N ARG A 60 -10.95 9.83 17.46
CA ARG A 60 -11.95 10.57 16.68
C ARG A 60 -12.04 10.09 15.23
N ALA A 61 -10.91 9.83 14.58
CA ALA A 61 -10.85 9.30 13.22
C ALA A 61 -11.39 7.86 13.15
N LYS A 62 -11.19 7.05 14.21
CA LYS A 62 -11.83 5.74 14.36
C LYS A 62 -13.35 5.87 14.48
N ALA A 63 -13.84 6.80 15.30
CA ALA A 63 -15.28 7.01 15.46
C ALA A 63 -15.95 7.44 14.15
N LYS A 64 -15.31 8.33 13.39
CA LYS A 64 -15.78 8.78 12.07
C LYS A 64 -15.93 7.66 11.04
N ARG A 65 -15.23 6.52 11.19
CA ARG A 65 -15.37 5.38 10.27
C ARG A 65 -16.75 4.72 10.31
N TYR A 66 -17.51 4.96 11.38
CA TYR A 66 -18.85 4.38 11.56
C TYR A 66 -19.97 5.40 11.33
N GLU A 67 -19.64 6.63 10.97
CA GLU A 67 -20.63 7.62 10.59
C GLU A 67 -21.29 7.22 9.26
N PRO A 68 -22.62 7.40 9.11
CA PRO A 68 -23.29 7.21 7.84
C PRO A 68 -22.66 8.09 6.76
N TYR A 69 -22.48 7.54 5.57
CA TYR A 69 -21.92 8.29 4.44
C TYR A 69 -22.76 8.11 3.18
N SER A 70 -22.71 9.11 2.30
CA SER A 70 -23.35 9.11 0.98
C SER A 70 -22.31 8.94 -0.12
N TYR A 71 -22.79 8.82 -1.37
CA TYR A 71 -21.91 8.84 -2.53
C TYR A 71 -21.09 10.12 -2.56
N GLU A 72 -19.84 9.97 -2.99
CA GLU A 72 -18.83 11.00 -2.92
C GLU A 72 -18.01 10.98 -4.22
N SER A 73 -18.26 11.93 -5.13
CA SER A 73 -17.64 11.94 -6.46
C SER A 73 -16.11 11.95 -6.39
N ASN A 74 -15.48 11.05 -7.16
CA ASN A 74 -14.03 10.86 -7.16
C ASN A 74 -13.26 11.87 -8.04
N SER A 75 -13.91 12.97 -8.46
CA SER A 75 -13.40 13.94 -9.44
C SER A 75 -12.09 14.63 -9.03
N THR A 76 -11.84 14.83 -7.73
CA THR A 76 -10.58 15.40 -7.24
C THR A 76 -9.47 14.34 -7.22
N GLN A 77 -9.74 13.13 -6.71
CA GLN A 77 -8.74 12.06 -6.65
C GLN A 77 -8.35 11.60 -8.05
N ILE A 78 -9.29 11.52 -9.00
CA ILE A 78 -8.97 11.12 -10.37
C ILE A 78 -8.01 12.09 -11.04
N ARG A 79 -8.11 13.41 -10.76
CA ARG A 79 -7.13 14.40 -11.25
C ARG A 79 -5.74 14.11 -10.69
N TRP A 80 -5.62 13.85 -9.38
CA TRP A 80 -4.35 13.48 -8.76
C TRP A 80 -3.79 12.16 -9.29
N VAL A 81 -4.64 11.15 -9.50
CA VAL A 81 -4.25 9.87 -10.10
C VAL A 81 -3.74 10.06 -11.52
N VAL A 82 -4.45 10.84 -12.35
CA VAL A 82 -4.04 11.11 -13.73
C VAL A 82 -2.70 11.85 -13.76
N VAL A 83 -2.51 12.89 -12.92
CA VAL A 83 -1.25 13.62 -12.82
C VAL A 83 -0.11 12.70 -12.38
N ALA A 84 -0.31 11.92 -11.31
CA ALA A 84 0.70 11.01 -10.78
C ALA A 84 1.06 9.89 -11.78
N LEU A 85 0.09 9.31 -12.46
CA LEU A 85 0.32 8.28 -13.48
C LEU A 85 0.93 8.87 -14.76
N THR A 86 0.60 10.12 -15.12
CA THR A 86 1.24 10.80 -16.25
C THR A 86 2.72 11.06 -15.95
N ALA A 87 3.04 11.52 -14.74
CA ALA A 87 4.43 11.66 -14.29
C ALA A 87 5.16 10.32 -14.33
N TRP A 88 4.51 9.23 -13.91
CA TRP A 88 5.05 7.88 -14.00
C TRP A 88 5.38 7.48 -15.44
N VAL A 89 4.45 7.69 -16.38
CA VAL A 89 4.64 7.40 -17.80
C VAL A 89 5.82 8.21 -18.36
N VAL A 90 5.89 9.50 -18.05
CA VAL A 90 6.99 10.36 -18.53
C VAL A 90 8.34 9.87 -18.00
N VAL A 91 8.45 9.62 -16.68
CA VAL A 91 9.72 9.14 -16.09
C VAL A 91 10.11 7.78 -16.66
N ALA A 92 9.16 6.86 -16.86
CA ALA A 92 9.43 5.56 -17.48
C ALA A 92 9.92 5.70 -18.93
N LEU A 93 9.34 6.61 -19.73
CA LEU A 93 9.83 6.87 -21.10
C LEU A 93 11.22 7.51 -21.11
N VAL A 94 11.51 8.41 -20.17
CA VAL A 94 12.84 9.01 -20.03
C VAL A 94 13.87 7.96 -19.61
N LEU A 95 13.52 7.03 -18.71
CA LEU A 95 14.34 5.87 -18.36
C LEU A 95 14.61 4.96 -19.57
N ALA A 96 13.58 4.62 -20.33
CA ALA A 96 13.73 3.81 -21.55
C ALA A 96 14.68 4.46 -22.55
N TRP A 97 14.63 5.80 -22.68
CA TRP A 97 15.56 6.55 -23.50
C TRP A 97 16.98 6.52 -22.95
N GLN A 98 17.14 6.68 -21.63
CA GLN A 98 18.44 6.62 -20.97
C GLN A 98 19.09 5.23 -21.11
N ASP A 99 18.35 4.15 -20.89
CA ASP A 99 18.87 2.78 -21.03
C ASP A 99 19.22 2.47 -22.49
N ARG A 100 18.47 3.01 -23.45
CA ARG A 100 18.83 2.93 -24.87
C ARG A 100 20.12 3.68 -25.17
N ALA A 101 20.30 4.88 -24.60
CA ALA A 101 21.52 5.66 -24.77
C ALA A 101 22.74 4.93 -24.17
N THR A 102 22.58 4.33 -22.98
CA THR A 102 23.61 3.50 -22.35
C THR A 102 23.97 2.29 -23.21
N ALA A 103 22.96 1.57 -23.73
CA ALA A 103 23.21 0.42 -24.60
C ALA A 103 23.92 0.82 -25.90
N SER A 104 23.56 1.97 -26.48
CA SER A 104 24.24 2.51 -27.69
C SER A 104 25.70 2.84 -27.40
N TYR A 105 25.97 3.55 -26.31
CA TYR A 105 27.32 3.92 -25.92
C TYR A 105 28.20 2.69 -25.67
N LEU A 106 27.69 1.70 -24.94
CA LEU A 106 28.40 0.44 -24.73
C LEU A 106 28.62 -0.31 -26.04
N GLY A 107 27.64 -0.35 -26.95
CA GLY A 107 27.83 -0.93 -28.28
C GLY A 107 28.89 -0.20 -29.12
N ASP A 108 29.01 1.13 -28.98
CA ASP A 108 30.06 1.89 -29.65
C ASP A 108 31.45 1.56 -29.10
N LEU A 109 31.58 1.37 -27.77
CA LEU A 109 32.83 0.91 -27.15
C LEU A 109 33.21 -0.50 -27.62
N GLN A 110 32.22 -1.38 -27.77
CA GLN A 110 32.44 -2.72 -28.32
C GLN A 110 33.01 -2.66 -29.75
N ASN A 111 32.44 -1.79 -30.59
CA ASN A 111 32.91 -1.60 -31.97
C ASN A 111 34.33 -1.02 -32.03
N GLN A 112 34.78 -0.34 -30.97
CA GLN A 112 36.14 0.17 -30.80
C GLN A 112 37.12 -0.89 -30.27
N GLY A 113 36.64 -2.10 -29.96
CA GLY A 113 37.46 -3.22 -29.52
C GLY A 113 37.53 -3.41 -28.01
N ILE A 114 36.79 -2.62 -27.21
CA ILE A 114 36.72 -2.79 -25.75
C ILE A 114 35.84 -4.00 -25.41
N ALA A 115 36.38 -4.95 -24.67
CA ALA A 115 35.72 -6.22 -24.38
C ALA A 115 35.05 -6.28 -22.99
N SER A 116 35.60 -5.55 -22.02
CA SER A 116 35.13 -5.52 -20.64
C SER A 116 34.43 -4.20 -20.28
N VAL A 117 33.66 -4.23 -19.20
CA VAL A 117 32.84 -3.09 -18.78
C VAL A 117 33.72 -2.05 -18.09
N PRO A 118 33.68 -0.77 -18.49
CA PRO A 118 34.46 0.27 -17.83
C PRO A 118 34.12 0.37 -16.33
N PRO A 119 35.12 0.51 -15.45
CA PRO A 119 34.87 0.69 -14.02
C PRO A 119 34.20 2.04 -13.76
N THR A 120 33.20 2.10 -12.89
CA THR A 120 32.62 3.39 -12.46
C THR A 120 33.54 4.10 -11.48
N GLN A 121 33.78 5.40 -11.65
CA GLN A 121 34.51 6.18 -10.66
C GLN A 121 33.68 6.34 -9.38
N GLN A 122 34.18 5.85 -8.25
CA GLN A 122 33.63 6.10 -6.91
C GLN A 122 34.71 6.71 -6.02
N SER A 123 35.22 7.86 -6.48
CA SER A 123 35.89 8.91 -5.70
C SER A 123 36.94 8.46 -4.65
N THR A 124 37.67 7.35 -4.85
CA THR A 124 38.76 6.96 -3.93
C THR A 124 40.00 6.43 -4.65
N LEU A 125 41.17 6.51 -3.98
CA LEU A 125 42.46 5.92 -4.40
C LEU A 125 42.37 4.44 -4.82
N ARG A 126 41.34 3.72 -4.34
CA ARG A 126 41.03 2.32 -4.69
C ARG A 126 40.51 2.15 -6.12
N ASP A 127 40.20 3.25 -6.81
CA ASP A 127 39.72 3.26 -8.19
C ASP A 127 40.87 3.34 -9.20
N VAL A 128 42.04 3.89 -8.82
CA VAL A 128 43.22 3.92 -9.72
C VAL A 128 43.64 2.49 -10.05
N ASP A 129 43.67 1.59 -9.07
CA ASP A 129 44.00 0.19 -9.29
C ASP A 129 43.03 -0.50 -10.25
N LYS A 130 41.73 -0.21 -10.17
CA LYS A 130 40.72 -0.78 -11.08
C LYS A 130 40.82 -0.23 -12.49
N ILE A 131 41.20 1.03 -12.63
CA ILE A 131 41.44 1.67 -13.92
C ILE A 131 42.67 1.06 -14.58
N LEU A 132 43.74 0.86 -13.81
CA LEU A 132 44.95 0.18 -14.28
C LEU A 132 44.70 -1.30 -14.60
N GLU A 133 43.90 -2.01 -13.79
CA GLU A 133 43.47 -3.38 -14.06
C GLU A 133 42.65 -3.46 -15.36
N PHE A 134 41.69 -2.56 -15.55
CA PHE A 134 40.93 -2.45 -16.78
C PHE A 134 41.81 -2.14 -17.99
N ALA A 135 42.73 -1.17 -17.88
CA ALA A 135 43.68 -0.86 -18.94
C ALA A 135 44.58 -2.05 -19.30
N ALA A 136 45.03 -2.82 -18.29
CA ALA A 136 45.81 -4.03 -18.50
C ALA A 136 45.02 -5.15 -19.19
N ILE A 137 43.73 -5.32 -18.86
CA ILE A 137 42.83 -6.28 -19.51
C ILE A 137 42.58 -5.91 -20.97
N GLU A 138 42.35 -4.63 -21.24
CA GLU A 138 42.08 -4.11 -22.59
C GLU A 138 43.35 -3.89 -23.43
N GLY A 139 44.54 -4.06 -22.84
CA GLY A 139 45.83 -3.88 -23.52
C GLY A 139 46.14 -2.42 -23.89
N VAL A 140 45.66 -1.46 -23.10
CA VAL A 140 45.91 -0.03 -23.28
C VAL A 140 47.21 0.36 -22.55
N ASP A 141 48.05 1.20 -23.17
CA ASP A 141 49.34 1.70 -22.64
C ASP A 141 49.18 2.72 -21.48
N CYS A 142 48.29 2.42 -20.54
CA CYS A 142 48.03 3.17 -19.31
C CYS A 142 48.18 2.23 -18.09
N THR A 143 49.41 1.80 -17.81
CA THR A 143 49.70 0.72 -16.85
C THR A 143 50.28 1.20 -15.52
N THR A 144 50.71 2.47 -15.43
CA THR A 144 51.26 3.03 -14.19
C THR A 144 50.53 4.29 -13.74
N GLN A 145 50.53 4.52 -12.43
CA GLN A 145 49.94 5.73 -11.85
C GLN A 145 50.65 7.01 -12.33
N GLU A 146 51.94 6.93 -12.65
CA GLU A 146 52.70 8.06 -13.20
C GLU A 146 52.20 8.48 -14.59
N GLN A 147 51.81 7.52 -15.43
CA GLN A 147 51.23 7.81 -16.76
C GLN A 147 49.86 8.47 -16.66
N ILE A 148 49.08 8.15 -15.63
CA ILE A 148 47.81 8.81 -15.31
C ILE A 148 48.06 10.26 -14.88
N ILE A 149 49.04 10.49 -13.99
CA ILE A 149 49.42 11.85 -13.53
C ILE A 149 49.97 12.69 -14.68
N ALA A 150 50.74 12.06 -15.57
CA ALA A 150 51.32 12.71 -16.74
C ALA A 150 50.30 12.98 -17.87
N LEU A 151 49.05 12.52 -17.73
CA LEU A 151 48.00 12.62 -18.77
C LEU A 151 48.52 12.20 -20.16
N THR A 152 49.11 11.00 -20.24
CA THR A 152 49.43 10.41 -21.54
C THR A 152 48.15 10.33 -22.41
N PRO A 153 48.24 10.48 -23.74
CA PRO A 153 47.08 10.46 -24.64
C PRO A 153 46.17 9.24 -24.43
N GLU A 154 46.76 8.08 -24.20
CA GLU A 154 46.10 6.79 -23.98
C GLU A 154 45.35 6.79 -22.64
N CYS A 155 45.98 7.24 -21.56
CA CYS A 155 45.31 7.41 -20.27
C CYS A 155 44.18 8.44 -20.34
N SER A 156 44.37 9.55 -21.06
CA SER A 156 43.32 10.57 -21.24
C SER A 156 42.10 10.02 -21.97
N SER A 157 42.30 9.21 -23.01
CA SER A 157 41.20 8.57 -23.74
C SER A 157 40.45 7.56 -22.85
N LEU A 158 41.19 6.79 -22.05
CA LEU A 158 40.60 5.82 -21.12
C LEU A 158 39.78 6.52 -20.03
N MET A 159 40.28 7.64 -19.48
CA MET A 159 39.55 8.45 -18.51
C MET A 159 38.29 9.07 -19.11
N ASP A 160 38.31 9.55 -20.35
CA ASP A 160 37.11 10.07 -21.03
C ASP A 160 36.03 8.99 -21.19
N VAL A 161 36.42 7.77 -21.58
CA VAL A 161 35.51 6.62 -21.65
C VAL A 161 34.87 6.32 -20.30
N GLN A 162 35.67 6.40 -19.23
CA GLN A 162 35.23 6.14 -17.87
C GLN A 162 34.29 7.22 -17.34
N ASP A 163 34.64 8.49 -17.53
CA ASP A 163 33.85 9.65 -17.13
C ASP A 163 32.50 9.64 -17.84
N LYS A 164 32.52 9.34 -19.15
CA LYS A 164 31.29 9.21 -19.94
C LYS A 164 30.42 8.06 -19.48
N TYR A 165 31.00 6.89 -19.21
CA TYR A 165 30.25 5.73 -18.69
C TYR A 165 29.64 6.04 -17.32
N THR A 166 30.42 6.64 -16.41
CA THR A 166 29.98 7.02 -15.07
C THR A 166 28.82 8.02 -15.14
N SER A 167 28.94 9.05 -15.97
CA SER A 167 27.89 10.06 -16.18
C SER A 167 26.56 9.45 -16.67
N VAL A 168 26.63 8.55 -17.65
CA VAL A 168 25.45 7.87 -18.22
C VAL A 168 24.79 6.96 -17.18
N LYS A 169 25.59 6.20 -16.43
CA LYS A 169 25.08 5.32 -15.37
C LYS A 169 24.45 6.09 -14.21
N ASP A 170 25.10 7.16 -13.75
CA ASP A 170 24.61 7.99 -12.65
C ASP A 170 23.29 8.65 -13.01
N THR A 171 23.15 9.13 -14.24
CA THR A 171 21.88 9.66 -14.76
C THR A 171 20.77 8.61 -14.69
N GLY A 172 21.05 7.37 -15.12
CA GLY A 172 20.10 6.25 -15.00
C GLY A 172 19.71 5.96 -13.54
N ALA A 173 20.69 5.96 -12.64
CA ALA A 173 20.44 5.74 -11.21
C ALA A 173 19.55 6.84 -10.60
N MET A 174 19.80 8.12 -10.94
CA MET A 174 18.97 9.25 -10.48
C MET A 174 17.54 9.17 -11.01
N LEU A 175 17.38 8.81 -12.29
CA LEU A 175 16.05 8.61 -12.88
C LEU A 175 15.30 7.43 -12.22
N PHE A 176 16.00 6.36 -11.86
CA PHE A 176 15.40 5.26 -11.12
C PHE A 176 14.93 5.69 -9.72
N VAL A 177 15.72 6.52 -9.02
CA VAL A 177 15.32 7.12 -7.73
C VAL A 177 14.08 8.00 -7.91
N LEU A 178 14.05 8.82 -8.98
CA LEU A 178 12.86 9.63 -9.32
C LEU A 178 11.64 8.73 -9.59
N LEU A 179 11.81 7.63 -10.33
CA LEU A 179 10.73 6.67 -10.58
C LEU A 179 10.20 6.08 -9.27
N MET A 180 11.07 5.77 -8.30
CA MET A 180 10.66 5.29 -6.97
C MET A 180 9.91 6.37 -6.17
N ALA A 181 10.31 7.64 -6.25
CA ALA A 181 9.57 8.72 -5.62
C ALA A 181 8.17 8.89 -6.24
N VAL A 182 8.07 8.81 -7.56
CA VAL A 182 6.80 8.87 -8.29
C VAL A 182 5.95 7.62 -8.01
N PHE A 183 6.55 6.45 -7.85
CA PHE A 183 5.86 5.23 -7.41
C PHE A 183 5.14 5.45 -6.08
N LEU A 184 5.84 5.98 -5.08
CA LEU A 184 5.26 6.27 -3.77
C LEU A 184 4.08 7.24 -3.88
N ALA A 185 4.22 8.31 -4.65
CA ALA A 185 3.11 9.24 -4.91
C ALA A 185 1.90 8.53 -5.54
N ASN A 186 2.14 7.62 -6.49
CA ASN A 186 1.09 6.82 -7.13
C ASN A 186 0.43 5.85 -6.15
N MET A 187 1.17 5.24 -5.22
CA MET A 187 0.58 4.37 -4.19
C MET A 187 -0.48 5.12 -3.37
N PHE A 188 -0.21 6.37 -2.98
CA PHE A 188 -1.17 7.20 -2.25
C PHE A 188 -2.33 7.65 -3.14
N ALA A 189 -2.06 8.18 -4.33
CA ALA A 189 -3.10 8.68 -5.23
C ALA A 189 -4.04 7.56 -5.68
N PHE A 190 -3.50 6.45 -6.19
CA PHE A 190 -4.26 5.31 -6.68
C PHE A 190 -4.92 4.53 -5.54
N GLY A 191 -4.26 4.42 -4.38
CA GLY A 191 -4.84 3.83 -3.17
C GLY A 191 -6.04 4.63 -2.66
N ALA A 192 -5.93 5.96 -2.55
CA ALA A 192 -7.03 6.82 -2.15
C ALA A 192 -8.22 6.75 -3.12
N PHE A 193 -7.94 6.74 -4.42
CA PHE A 193 -8.95 6.55 -5.47
C PHE A 193 -9.65 5.20 -5.33
N THR A 194 -8.90 4.12 -5.15
CA THR A 194 -9.44 2.74 -5.01
C THR A 194 -10.29 2.60 -3.75
N HIS A 195 -9.80 3.12 -2.62
CA HIS A 195 -10.53 3.14 -1.36
C HIS A 195 -11.88 3.87 -1.51
N ARG A 196 -11.87 5.08 -2.09
CA ARG A 196 -13.10 5.86 -2.29
C ARG A 196 -14.05 5.18 -3.27
N SER A 197 -13.54 4.64 -4.36
CA SER A 197 -14.34 3.88 -5.34
C SER A 197 -15.02 2.67 -4.70
N SER A 198 -14.33 1.97 -3.80
CA SER A 198 -14.90 0.85 -3.04
C SER A 198 -15.96 1.29 -2.04
N ARG A 199 -15.79 2.43 -1.36
CA ARG A 199 -16.84 3.00 -0.49
C ARG A 199 -18.09 3.39 -1.29
N ASN A 200 -17.90 4.05 -2.42
CA ASN A 200 -19.01 4.45 -3.30
C ASN A 200 -19.80 3.26 -3.82
N LEU A 201 -19.20 2.07 -3.94
CA LEU A 201 -19.92 0.88 -4.40
C LEU A 201 -21.13 0.56 -3.52
N LEU A 202 -20.99 0.66 -2.20
CA LEU A 202 -22.06 0.41 -1.24
C LEU A 202 -23.21 1.42 -1.37
N THR A 203 -22.93 2.65 -1.81
CA THR A 203 -23.94 3.70 -1.99
C THR A 203 -24.66 3.57 -3.34
N LEU A 204 -24.26 2.64 -4.21
CA LEU A 204 -24.83 2.41 -5.54
C LEU A 204 -25.81 1.21 -5.58
N LYS A 205 -26.50 0.89 -4.48
CA LYS A 205 -27.36 -0.31 -4.31
C LYS A 205 -26.65 -1.66 -4.54
N SER A 206 -25.32 -1.67 -4.57
CA SER A 206 -24.52 -2.88 -4.69
C SER A 206 -24.17 -3.43 -3.30
N ASP A 207 -25.15 -4.06 -2.66
CA ASP A 207 -24.97 -4.63 -1.33
C ASP A 207 -24.10 -5.92 -1.40
N LYS A 208 -23.55 -6.30 -0.25
CA LYS A 208 -22.71 -7.50 -0.07
C LYS A 208 -21.43 -7.49 -0.91
N GLN A 209 -20.72 -6.36 -0.99
CA GLN A 209 -19.37 -6.33 -1.56
C GLN A 209 -18.47 -7.39 -0.89
N GLY A 210 -17.65 -8.08 -1.68
CA GLY A 210 -16.72 -9.10 -1.21
C GLY A 210 -15.47 -8.49 -0.57
N PHE A 211 -15.05 -7.32 -1.06
CA PHE A 211 -13.89 -6.59 -0.55
C PHE A 211 -14.33 -5.35 0.24
N SER A 212 -13.81 -5.21 1.47
CA SER A 212 -13.97 -3.94 2.20
C SER A 212 -13.06 -2.87 1.60
N PRO A 213 -13.39 -1.57 1.74
CA PRO A 213 -12.58 -0.48 1.18
C PRO A 213 -11.11 -0.52 1.59
N GLU A 214 -10.82 -0.93 2.82
CA GLU A 214 -9.45 -1.08 3.32
C GLU A 214 -8.76 -2.28 2.68
N LYS A 215 -9.46 -3.43 2.58
CA LYS A 215 -8.92 -4.63 1.92
C LYS A 215 -8.64 -4.37 0.44
N SER A 216 -9.47 -3.57 -0.24
CA SER A 216 -9.29 -3.18 -1.64
C SER A 216 -7.94 -2.51 -1.91
N VAL A 217 -7.37 -1.81 -0.93
CA VAL A 217 -6.04 -1.18 -1.03
C VAL A 217 -4.94 -2.08 -0.48
N MET A 218 -5.16 -2.74 0.66
CA MET A 218 -4.13 -3.55 1.34
C MET A 218 -3.58 -4.69 0.48
N TRP A 219 -4.39 -5.24 -0.43
CA TRP A 219 -3.94 -6.34 -1.29
C TRP A 219 -2.82 -5.96 -2.27
N PHE A 220 -2.62 -4.67 -2.57
CA PHE A 220 -1.50 -4.21 -3.39
C PHE A 220 -0.13 -4.38 -2.70
N PHE A 221 -0.11 -4.52 -1.38
CA PHE A 221 1.11 -4.56 -0.58
C PHE A 221 1.55 -5.98 -0.21
N VAL A 222 0.72 -6.99 -0.50
CA VAL A 222 1.03 -8.39 -0.20
C VAL A 222 1.66 -9.03 -1.43
N PRO A 223 2.98 -9.32 -1.47
CA PRO A 223 3.71 -9.58 -2.71
C PRO A 223 3.10 -10.65 -3.63
N VAL A 224 2.73 -11.80 -3.08
CA VAL A 224 2.15 -12.91 -3.87
C VAL A 224 0.70 -12.62 -4.27
N LEU A 225 -0.08 -12.01 -3.36
CA LEU A 225 -1.49 -11.76 -3.61
C LEU A 225 -1.73 -10.51 -4.47
N ASN A 226 -0.76 -9.61 -4.56
CA ASN A 226 -0.75 -8.42 -5.42
C ASN A 226 -0.94 -8.78 -6.91
N LEU A 227 -0.57 -10.00 -7.32
CA LEU A 227 -0.75 -10.46 -8.69
C LEU A 227 -2.22 -10.75 -9.07
N ILE A 228 -3.07 -11.06 -8.09
CA ILE A 228 -4.43 -11.58 -8.35
C ILE A 228 -5.50 -10.70 -7.69
N LYS A 229 -5.28 -10.31 -6.43
CA LYS A 229 -6.29 -9.63 -5.62
C LYS A 229 -6.67 -8.25 -6.15
N PRO A 230 -5.73 -7.37 -6.56
CA PRO A 230 -6.06 -6.12 -7.25
C PRO A 230 -7.00 -6.30 -8.44
N TRP A 231 -6.74 -7.30 -9.29
CA TRP A 231 -7.62 -7.61 -10.41
C TRP A 231 -9.01 -8.05 -9.96
N GLN A 232 -9.11 -8.89 -8.92
CA GLN A 232 -10.40 -9.28 -8.35
C GLN A 232 -11.18 -8.07 -7.80
N VAL A 233 -10.50 -7.16 -7.11
CA VAL A 233 -11.07 -5.92 -6.57
C VAL A 233 -11.61 -5.06 -7.71
N PHE A 234 -10.81 -4.77 -8.74
CA PHE A 234 -11.25 -3.96 -9.86
C PHE A 234 -12.39 -4.63 -10.64
N ARG A 235 -12.37 -5.95 -10.85
CA ARG A 235 -13.53 -6.66 -11.42
C ARG A 235 -14.81 -6.47 -10.61
N GLU A 236 -14.73 -6.51 -9.29
CA GLU A 236 -15.88 -6.26 -8.41
C GLU A 236 -16.37 -4.81 -8.52
N LEU A 237 -15.45 -3.84 -8.46
CA LEU A 237 -15.77 -2.42 -8.62
C LEU A 237 -16.48 -2.14 -9.95
N PHE A 238 -15.99 -2.70 -11.05
CA PHE A 238 -16.60 -2.52 -12.37
C PHE A 238 -17.97 -3.19 -12.48
N ARG A 239 -18.16 -4.36 -11.87
CA ARG A 239 -19.45 -5.07 -11.87
C ARG A 239 -20.53 -4.29 -11.11
N GLY A 240 -20.21 -3.80 -9.92
CA GLY A 240 -21.19 -3.05 -9.11
C GLY A 240 -21.36 -1.60 -9.56
N SER A 241 -20.50 -1.10 -10.44
CA SER A 241 -20.64 0.22 -11.08
C SER A 241 -21.32 0.15 -12.45
N ASP A 242 -21.88 -1.00 -12.85
CA ASP A 242 -22.59 -1.13 -14.13
C ASP A 242 -23.94 -0.39 -14.09
N PRO A 243 -24.13 0.67 -14.90
CA PRO A 243 -25.36 1.45 -14.89
C PRO A 243 -26.56 0.71 -15.50
N ASP A 244 -26.38 -0.44 -16.13
CA ASP A 244 -27.46 -1.20 -16.78
C ASP A 244 -28.13 -2.21 -15.84
N VAL A 245 -27.51 -2.50 -14.68
CA VAL A 245 -27.94 -3.58 -13.77
C VAL A 245 -28.64 -3.04 -12.51
N THR A 246 -28.86 -1.72 -12.42
CA THR A 246 -29.18 -1.01 -11.18
C THR A 246 -30.66 -1.05 -10.75
N THR A 247 -31.47 -1.92 -11.34
CA THR A 247 -32.93 -1.87 -11.20
C THR A 247 -33.52 -3.25 -10.92
N SER A 248 -33.51 -3.65 -9.64
CA SER A 248 -34.57 -4.39 -8.93
C SER A 248 -34.05 -5.18 -7.71
N ASN A 249 -32.80 -5.67 -7.76
CA ASN A 249 -32.27 -6.59 -6.75
C ASN A 249 -30.80 -6.27 -6.41
N GLN A 250 -30.52 -6.11 -5.11
CA GLN A 250 -29.23 -5.63 -4.58
C GLN A 250 -28.04 -6.58 -4.80
N VAL A 251 -28.26 -7.80 -5.30
CA VAL A 251 -27.21 -8.81 -5.54
C VAL A 251 -26.99 -9.11 -7.03
N GLU A 252 -27.87 -8.64 -7.92
CA GLU A 252 -27.81 -8.97 -9.36
C GLU A 252 -26.57 -8.43 -10.08
N TRP A 253 -25.98 -7.36 -9.56
CA TRP A 253 -24.74 -6.78 -10.08
C TRP A 253 -23.58 -7.79 -10.12
N LYS A 254 -23.56 -8.79 -9.23
CA LYS A 254 -22.49 -9.79 -9.17
C LYS A 254 -22.44 -10.71 -10.38
N THR A 255 -23.61 -11.01 -10.96
CA THR A 255 -23.75 -11.95 -12.08
C THR A 255 -23.96 -11.24 -13.40
N LYS A 256 -24.76 -10.17 -13.43
CA LYS A 256 -25.11 -9.43 -14.65
C LYS A 256 -24.16 -8.27 -14.96
N GLY A 257 -23.42 -7.76 -13.96
CA GLY A 257 -22.50 -6.65 -14.13
C GLY A 257 -21.40 -6.95 -15.15
N LYS A 258 -21.19 -6.05 -16.11
CA LYS A 258 -20.21 -6.18 -17.17
C LYS A 258 -18.86 -5.62 -16.75
N VAL A 259 -17.82 -6.43 -16.88
CA VAL A 259 -16.43 -5.98 -16.73
C VAL A 259 -15.88 -5.66 -18.13
N PRO A 260 -15.44 -4.43 -18.40
CA PRO A 260 -14.82 -4.10 -19.68
C PRO A 260 -13.46 -4.79 -19.83
N VAL A 261 -13.11 -5.13 -21.07
CA VAL A 261 -11.90 -5.90 -21.42
C VAL A 261 -10.62 -5.22 -20.92
N ILE A 262 -10.61 -3.88 -20.87
CA ILE A 262 -9.48 -3.08 -20.40
C ILE A 262 -9.00 -3.48 -18.99
N VAL A 263 -9.89 -3.94 -18.11
CA VAL A 263 -9.53 -4.38 -16.74
C VAL A 263 -8.66 -5.65 -16.78
N ASN A 264 -8.97 -6.58 -17.68
CA ASN A 264 -8.20 -7.81 -17.85
C ASN A 264 -6.87 -7.53 -18.55
N VAL A 265 -6.87 -6.64 -19.54
CA VAL A 265 -5.66 -6.20 -20.25
C VAL A 265 -4.69 -5.50 -19.29
N TRP A 266 -5.19 -4.55 -18.50
CA TRP A 266 -4.39 -3.88 -17.46
C TRP A 266 -3.79 -4.88 -16.46
N ALA A 267 -4.58 -5.84 -15.98
CA ALA A 267 -4.08 -6.85 -15.06
C ALA A 267 -3.03 -7.78 -15.69
N ALA A 268 -3.19 -8.15 -16.96
CA ALA A 268 -2.18 -8.94 -17.67
C ALA A 268 -0.85 -8.16 -17.83
N ILE A 269 -0.93 -6.87 -18.19
CA ILE A 269 0.25 -5.98 -18.26
C ILE A 269 0.90 -5.85 -16.88
N PHE A 270 0.09 -5.69 -15.81
CA PHE A 270 0.58 -5.61 -14.45
C PHE A 270 1.40 -6.85 -14.04
N VAL A 271 0.89 -8.05 -14.34
CA VAL A 271 1.61 -9.30 -14.10
C VAL A 271 2.89 -9.37 -14.94
N ALA A 272 2.84 -8.97 -16.22
CA ALA A 272 4.01 -8.94 -17.08
C ALA A 272 5.11 -8.02 -16.51
N VAL A 273 4.76 -6.82 -16.06
CA VAL A 273 5.69 -5.88 -15.39
C VAL A 273 6.23 -6.45 -14.08
N PHE A 274 5.40 -7.13 -13.28
CA PHE A 274 5.86 -7.75 -12.05
C PHE A 274 6.91 -8.85 -12.30
N LEU A 275 6.76 -9.62 -13.38
CA LEU A 275 7.72 -10.65 -13.77
C LEU A 275 8.94 -10.08 -14.51
N PHE A 276 8.76 -8.97 -15.22
CA PHE A 276 9.76 -8.35 -16.09
C PHE A 276 10.04 -6.90 -15.65
N ASN A 277 10.96 -6.76 -14.69
CA ASN A 277 11.37 -5.47 -14.13
C ASN A 277 12.90 -5.46 -13.85
N PRO A 278 13.50 -4.30 -13.54
CA PRO A 278 14.95 -4.20 -13.32
C PRO A 278 15.49 -5.18 -12.27
N ARG A 279 14.70 -5.48 -11.23
CA ARG A 279 15.09 -6.41 -10.17
C ARG A 279 15.11 -7.85 -10.67
N THR A 280 14.08 -8.29 -11.40
CA THR A 280 14.04 -9.66 -11.93
C THR A 280 15.07 -9.84 -13.03
N ILE A 281 15.23 -8.84 -13.92
CA ILE A 281 16.25 -8.84 -14.99
C ILE A 281 17.65 -9.06 -14.41
N GLY A 282 18.04 -8.29 -13.39
CA GLY A 282 19.35 -8.44 -12.75
C GLY A 282 19.52 -9.73 -11.95
N MET A 283 18.45 -10.30 -11.38
CA MET A 283 18.55 -11.44 -10.47
C MET A 283 18.39 -12.80 -11.16
N TYR A 284 17.53 -12.89 -12.17
CA TYR A 284 17.15 -14.16 -12.81
C TYR A 284 17.55 -14.25 -14.28
N TRP A 285 17.56 -13.14 -15.01
CA TRP A 285 17.78 -13.18 -16.45
C TRP A 285 19.25 -12.93 -16.82
N TYR A 286 19.96 -12.08 -16.07
CA TYR A 286 21.37 -11.70 -16.31
C TYR A 286 22.11 -11.49 -14.99
N SER A 287 22.16 -12.55 -14.18
CA SER A 287 22.82 -12.55 -12.86
C SER A 287 24.34 -12.55 -12.93
N VAL A 288 24.90 -13.06 -14.03
CA VAL A 288 26.32 -13.04 -14.35
C VAL A 288 26.50 -12.11 -15.54
N ARG A 289 27.38 -11.12 -15.41
CA ARG A 289 27.71 -10.14 -16.45
C ARG A 289 29.22 -10.08 -16.53
N GLU A 290 29.81 -11.00 -17.29
CA GLU A 290 31.25 -11.12 -17.43
C GLU A 290 31.75 -10.31 -18.62
N THR A 291 30.91 -10.17 -19.65
CA THR A 291 31.27 -9.49 -20.89
C THR A 291 30.53 -8.16 -21.05
N LEU A 292 31.11 -7.26 -21.86
CA LEU A 292 30.43 -6.02 -22.24
C LEU A 292 29.12 -6.31 -23.02
N ASP A 293 29.08 -7.39 -23.81
CA ASP A 293 27.88 -7.88 -24.50
C ASP A 293 26.71 -8.17 -23.54
N ASP A 294 26.99 -8.87 -22.44
CA ASP A 294 25.97 -9.18 -21.43
C ASP A 294 25.35 -7.90 -20.85
N VAL A 295 26.17 -6.86 -20.67
CA VAL A 295 25.71 -5.56 -20.17
C VAL A 295 24.91 -4.80 -21.21
N VAL A 296 25.30 -4.83 -22.48
CA VAL A 296 24.52 -4.23 -23.58
C VAL A 296 23.14 -4.88 -23.66
N ILE A 297 23.09 -6.22 -23.67
CA ILE A 297 21.83 -6.97 -23.72
C ILE A 297 20.97 -6.67 -22.49
N ALA A 298 21.58 -6.60 -21.30
CA ALA A 298 20.84 -6.26 -20.08
C ALA A 298 20.15 -4.89 -20.19
N HIS A 299 20.83 -3.85 -20.71
CA HIS A 299 20.21 -2.54 -20.92
C HIS A 299 19.13 -2.57 -22.00
N GLN A 300 19.31 -3.34 -23.09
CA GLN A 300 18.24 -3.53 -24.09
C GLN A 300 16.97 -4.15 -23.47
N ARG A 301 17.11 -5.05 -22.49
CA ARG A 301 15.96 -5.61 -21.76
C ARG A 301 15.34 -4.62 -20.80
N LEU A 302 16.14 -3.76 -20.17
CA LEU A 302 15.62 -2.67 -19.32
C LEU A 302 14.77 -1.69 -20.14
N VAL A 303 15.18 -1.33 -21.36
CA VAL A 303 14.36 -0.52 -22.28
C VAL A 303 12.97 -1.12 -22.48
N ILE A 304 12.88 -2.44 -22.70
CA ILE A 304 11.59 -3.13 -22.85
C ILE A 304 10.77 -3.06 -21.54
N ALA A 305 11.42 -3.25 -20.40
CA ALA A 305 10.75 -3.18 -19.09
C ALA A 305 10.19 -1.77 -18.82
N ASP A 306 10.94 -0.72 -19.16
CA ASP A 306 10.51 0.66 -18.99
C ASP A 306 9.37 1.06 -19.92
N LEU A 307 9.38 0.57 -21.17
CA LEU A 307 8.24 0.73 -22.08
C LEU A 307 7.00 0.01 -21.54
N LEU A 308 7.15 -1.20 -20.98
CA LEU A 308 6.04 -1.91 -20.32
C LEU A 308 5.51 -1.13 -19.10
N LEU A 309 6.38 -0.50 -18.31
CA LEU A 309 5.99 0.37 -17.18
C LEU A 309 5.20 1.60 -17.67
N ALA A 310 5.59 2.21 -18.77
CA ALA A 310 4.85 3.30 -19.40
C ALA A 310 3.47 2.84 -19.88
N VAL A 311 3.40 1.70 -20.58
CA VAL A 311 2.12 1.11 -21.04
C VAL A 311 1.21 0.76 -19.86
N LEU A 312 1.76 0.25 -18.76
CA LEU A 312 1.01 0.00 -17.53
C LEU A 312 0.40 1.28 -16.95
N GLY A 313 1.17 2.38 -16.92
CA GLY A 313 0.69 3.69 -16.46
C GLY A 313 -0.48 4.21 -17.30
N VAL A 314 -0.35 4.13 -18.64
CA VAL A 314 -1.43 4.50 -19.58
C VAL A 314 -2.67 3.63 -19.37
N ALA A 315 -2.50 2.31 -19.26
CA ALA A 315 -3.61 1.40 -19.01
C ALA A 315 -4.31 1.70 -17.67
N ALA A 316 -3.55 2.01 -16.61
CA ALA A 316 -4.09 2.38 -15.30
C ALA A 316 -4.91 3.69 -15.36
N ILE A 317 -4.47 4.68 -16.15
CA ILE A 317 -5.23 5.92 -16.38
C ILE A 317 -6.59 5.59 -17.00
N PHE A 318 -6.61 4.79 -18.08
CA PHE A 318 -7.87 4.39 -18.73
C PHE A 318 -8.80 3.62 -17.79
N VAL A 319 -8.26 2.67 -17.02
CA VAL A 319 -9.04 1.92 -16.03
C VAL A 319 -9.65 2.84 -14.97
N ALA A 320 -8.88 3.80 -14.44
CA ALA A 320 -9.37 4.72 -13.42
C ALA A 320 -10.44 5.68 -13.98
N LEU A 321 -10.23 6.23 -15.18
CA LEU A 321 -11.18 7.12 -15.85
C LEU A 321 -12.49 6.41 -16.19
N GLU A 322 -12.42 5.21 -16.75
CA GLU A 322 -13.61 4.42 -17.11
C GLU A 322 -14.38 4.00 -15.85
N LEU A 323 -13.69 3.60 -14.78
CA LEU A 323 -14.36 3.27 -13.51
C LEU A 323 -15.08 4.50 -12.95
N HIS A 324 -14.41 5.66 -12.92
CA HIS A 324 -15.01 6.90 -12.43
C HIS A 324 -16.26 7.27 -13.25
N LYS A 325 -16.16 7.24 -14.59
CA LYS A 325 -17.29 7.53 -15.49
C LYS A 325 -18.49 6.62 -15.22
N ARG A 326 -18.25 5.31 -15.01
CA ARG A 326 -19.30 4.35 -14.69
C ARG A 326 -19.94 4.59 -13.33
N GLN A 327 -19.14 4.92 -12.31
CA GLN A 327 -19.66 5.25 -10.98
C GLN A 327 -20.55 6.49 -11.00
N GLU A 328 -20.16 7.54 -11.72
CA GLU A 328 -20.98 8.75 -11.89
C GLU A 328 -22.29 8.44 -12.66
N ALA A 329 -22.21 7.67 -13.75
CA ALA A 329 -23.39 7.26 -14.52
C ALA A 329 -24.36 6.39 -13.69
N CYS A 330 -23.82 5.52 -12.85
CA CYS A 330 -24.60 4.68 -11.94
C CYS A 330 -25.24 5.53 -10.83
N HIS A 331 -24.48 6.45 -10.21
CA HIS A 331 -24.99 7.38 -9.20
C HIS A 331 -26.13 8.24 -9.73
N ALA A 332 -25.99 8.78 -10.95
CA ALA A 332 -27.02 9.58 -11.61
C ALA A 332 -28.36 8.82 -11.78
N LYS A 333 -28.33 7.48 -11.91
CA LYS A 333 -29.53 6.63 -12.00
C LYS A 333 -30.08 6.22 -10.64
N VAL A 334 -29.21 5.98 -9.66
CA VAL A 334 -29.57 5.44 -8.34
C VAL A 334 -30.06 6.53 -7.39
N GLY A 335 -29.48 7.73 -7.49
CA GLY A 335 -29.67 8.82 -6.53
C GLY A 335 -28.82 8.65 -5.26
N ASP A 336 -29.05 9.54 -4.29
CA ASP A 336 -28.30 9.54 -3.04
C ASP A 336 -28.81 8.50 -2.06
N ILE A 337 -27.95 7.54 -1.73
CA ILE A 337 -28.18 6.52 -0.71
C ILE A 337 -27.16 6.70 0.40
N THR A 338 -27.66 6.70 1.64
CA THR A 338 -26.83 6.70 2.84
C THR A 338 -26.58 5.26 3.29
N VAL A 339 -25.31 4.96 3.56
CA VAL A 339 -24.87 3.65 4.06
C VAL A 339 -24.32 3.84 5.46
N THR A 340 -24.81 3.05 6.41
CA THR A 340 -24.29 3.01 7.77
C THR A 340 -23.34 1.82 7.90
N PRO A 341 -22.04 2.05 8.14
CA PRO A 341 -21.08 0.97 8.37
C PRO A 341 -21.45 0.16 9.63
N PRO A 342 -21.22 -1.17 9.64
CA PRO A 342 -21.42 -1.95 10.86
C PRO A 342 -20.43 -1.49 11.94
N ALA A 343 -20.93 -1.23 13.14
CA ALA A 343 -20.10 -0.86 14.29
C ALA A 343 -19.14 -2.01 14.66
N PRO A 344 -17.95 -1.72 15.21
CA PRO A 344 -17.04 -2.75 15.66
C PRO A 344 -17.68 -3.42 16.88
N VAL A 345 -17.87 -4.74 16.82
CA VAL A 345 -18.34 -5.50 17.97
C VAL A 345 -17.19 -5.54 18.98
N ASP A 346 -17.41 -5.05 20.20
CA ASP A 346 -16.41 -5.19 21.27
C ASP A 346 -16.27 -6.69 21.58
N PRO A 347 -15.06 -7.27 21.47
CA PRO A 347 -14.85 -8.68 21.78
C PRO A 347 -15.37 -9.08 23.17
N LEU A 348 -15.34 -8.14 24.13
CA LEU A 348 -15.87 -8.37 25.47
C LEU A 348 -17.40 -8.40 25.49
N GLU A 349 -18.06 -7.52 24.72
CA GLU A 349 -19.51 -7.49 24.62
C GLU A 349 -20.05 -8.72 23.87
N GLU A 350 -19.33 -9.18 22.84
CA GLU A 350 -19.65 -10.41 22.12
C GLU A 350 -19.46 -11.65 23.01
N ALA A 351 -18.32 -11.75 23.70
CA ALA A 351 -18.07 -12.81 24.67
C ALA A 351 -19.11 -12.82 25.80
N LEU A 352 -19.54 -11.63 26.26
CA LEU A 352 -20.58 -11.50 27.28
C LEU A 352 -21.95 -11.95 26.76
N LYS A 353 -22.35 -11.53 25.55
CA LYS A 353 -23.60 -11.98 24.90
C LYS A 353 -23.60 -13.48 24.67
N GLU A 354 -22.48 -14.04 24.23
CA GLU A 354 -22.35 -15.48 24.01
C GLU A 354 -22.38 -16.25 25.34
N GLY A 355 -21.74 -15.73 26.38
CA GLY A 355 -21.79 -16.28 27.74
C GLY A 355 -23.20 -16.29 28.33
N ILE A 356 -23.96 -15.19 28.17
CA ILE A 356 -25.37 -15.10 28.57
C ILE A 356 -26.21 -16.14 27.81
N ARG A 357 -26.04 -16.21 26.47
CA ARG A 357 -26.76 -17.17 25.63
C ARG A 357 -26.49 -18.63 26.02
N ARG A 358 -25.25 -18.97 26.38
CA ARG A 358 -24.91 -20.32 26.88
C ARG A 358 -25.63 -20.64 28.19
N LYS A 359 -25.64 -19.67 29.13
CA LYS A 359 -26.30 -19.83 30.42
C LYS A 359 -27.82 -19.99 30.31
N ASP A 360 -28.45 -19.26 29.38
CA ASP A 360 -29.88 -19.39 29.12
C ASP A 360 -30.23 -20.76 28.54
N LEU A 361 -29.42 -21.28 27.62
CA LEU A 361 -29.58 -22.64 27.08
C LEU A 361 -29.39 -23.73 28.17
N GLU A 362 -28.46 -23.54 29.11
CA GLU A 362 -28.30 -24.43 30.27
C GLU A 362 -29.49 -24.38 31.22
N ASN A 363 -30.06 -23.18 31.44
CA ASN A 363 -31.27 -23.00 32.23
C ASN A 363 -32.51 -23.65 31.58
N GLU A 364 -32.64 -23.58 30.25
CA GLU A 364 -33.71 -24.28 29.53
C GLU A 364 -33.54 -25.80 29.57
N ARG A 365 -32.30 -26.31 29.43
CA ARG A 365 -31.98 -27.74 29.58
C ARG A 365 -32.27 -28.25 30.99
N SER A 366 -31.94 -27.48 32.02
CA SER A 366 -32.22 -27.88 33.41
C SER A 366 -33.71 -27.84 33.74
N ARG A 367 -34.46 -26.87 33.21
CA ARG A 367 -35.93 -26.80 33.32
C ARG A 367 -36.64 -27.95 32.61
N SER A 368 -36.20 -28.32 31.40
CA SER A 368 -36.75 -29.48 30.68
C SER A 368 -36.43 -30.80 31.38
N LYS A 369 -35.22 -30.96 31.93
CA LYS A 369 -34.84 -32.15 32.71
C LYS A 369 -35.67 -32.30 34.01
N ARG A 370 -35.99 -31.19 34.69
CA ARG A 370 -36.91 -31.20 35.85
C ARG A 370 -38.35 -31.54 35.47
N ARG A 371 -38.84 -31.11 34.30
CA ARG A 371 -40.17 -31.48 33.80
C ARG A 371 -40.26 -32.94 33.35
N GLY A 372 -39.16 -33.54 32.91
CA GLY A 372 -39.10 -34.96 32.50
C GLY A 372 -38.98 -35.95 33.67
N SER A 373 -38.53 -35.51 34.85
CA SER A 373 -38.30 -36.38 36.02
C SER A 373 -39.49 -36.45 37.00
N GLY A 374 -40.64 -35.88 36.62
CA GLY A 374 -41.87 -35.84 37.41
C GLY A 374 -43.03 -36.66 36.83
N LYS A 375 -42.72 -37.68 36.03
CA LYS A 375 -43.68 -38.71 35.61
C LYS A 375 -43.36 -40.03 36.28
#